data_AF-A0A7X9JLJ9-F1
#
_entry.id   AF-A0A7X9JLJ9-F1
#
_cell.length_a   1.000
_cell.length_b   1.000
_cell.length_c   1.000
_cell.angle_alpha   90.00
_cell.angle_beta   90.00
_cell.angle_gamma   90.00
#
_symmetry.space_group_name_H-M   'P 1'
#
loop_
_entity.id
_entity.type
_entity.pdbx_description
1 polymer ?
#
loop_
_entity_poly.entity_id
_entity_poly.type
_entity_poly.pdbx_seq_one_letter_code
_entity_poly.pdbx_strand_id
1 'polypeptide(L)' 'MTQEKIIEKHLLEHKTISTYQAFKDYGITCLNKMIQLLRKKYLIKSNWVKVNNKRFVIYELVINQTL' A
#
# COMPACT_ATOMS: atom_id res chain seq x y z
N MET A 1 10.31 7.71 -12.13
CA MET A 1 9.13 7.72 -11.22
C MET A 1 9.61 7.31 -9.83
N THR A 2 9.21 7.99 -8.74
CA THR A 2 9.65 7.62 -7.38
C THR A 2 8.85 6.41 -6.87
N GLN A 3 9.42 5.65 -5.92
CA GLN A 3 8.72 4.51 -5.30
C GLN A 3 7.37 4.92 -4.69
N GLU A 4 7.29 6.09 -4.06
CA GLU A 4 6.02 6.65 -3.54
C GLU A 4 4.97 6.76 -4.64
N LYS A 5 5.30 7.36 -5.79
CA LYS A 5 4.37 7.56 -6.91
C LYS A 5 3.89 6.25 -7.52
N ILE A 6 4.73 5.21 -7.52
CA ILE A 6 4.36 3.88 -8.00
C ILE A 6 3.30 3.27 -7.08
N ILE A 7 3.52 3.33 -5.77
CA ILE A 7 2.55 2.83 -4.78
C ILE A 7 1.26 3.66 -4.78
N GLU A 8 1.38 4.98 -4.89
CA GLU A 8 0.24 5.90 -5.01
C GLU A 8 -0.63 5.54 -6.21
N LYS A 9 -0.02 5.39 -7.39
CA LYS A 9 -0.74 4.98 -8.61
C LYS A 9 -1.41 3.62 -8.44
N HIS A 10 -0.69 2.62 -7.92
CA HIS A 10 -1.25 1.29 -7.69
C HIS A 10 -2.45 1.32 -6.75
N LEU A 11 -2.37 2.06 -5.63
CA LEU A 11 -3.48 2.20 -4.69
C LEU A 11 -4.67 2.92 -5.30
N LEU A 12 -4.45 3.93 -6.15
CA LEU A 12 -5.52 4.63 -6.84
C LEU A 12 -6.26 3.72 -7.83
N GLU A 13 -5.54 2.83 -8.53
CA GLU A 13 -6.07 1.92 -9.54
C GLU A 13 -6.71 0.65 -8.92
N HIS A 14 -6.03 0.02 -7.97
CA HIS A 14 -6.38 -1.30 -7.44
C HIS A 14 -6.92 -1.30 -6.00
N LYS A 15 -6.94 -0.13 -5.34
CA LYS A 15 -7.40 0.09 -3.96
C LYS A 15 -6.61 -0.61 -2.86
N THR A 16 -5.88 -1.68 -3.14
CA THR A 16 -5.18 -2.46 -2.12
C THR A 16 -3.78 -2.84 -2.54
N ILE A 17 -2.87 -3.00 -1.59
CA ILE A 17 -1.54 -3.54 -1.84
C ILE A 17 -0.99 -4.26 -0.61
N SER A 18 -0.32 -5.40 -0.81
CA SER A 18 0.40 -6.11 0.26
C SER A 18 1.90 -5.88 0.16
N THR A 19 2.63 -6.11 1.25
CA THR A 19 4.11 -6.10 1.23
C THR A 19 4.70 -7.07 0.21
N TYR A 20 4.07 -8.25 0.05
CA TYR A 20 4.50 -9.23 -0.94
C TYR A 20 4.30 -8.73 -2.37
N GLN A 21 3.14 -8.14 -2.65
CA GLN A 21 2.81 -7.57 -3.96
C GLN A 21 3.77 -6.43 -4.33
N ALA A 22 4.02 -5.50 -3.40
CA ALA A 22 4.94 -4.38 -3.63
C ALA A 22 6.37 -4.84 -3.94
N PHE A 23 6.83 -5.90 -3.28
CA PHE A 23 8.14 -6.49 -3.58
C PHE A 23 8.14 -7.19 -4.94
N LYS A 24 7.15 -8.04 -5.21
CA LYS A 24 7.09 -8.86 -6.42
C LYS A 24 6.93 -8.02 -7.69
N ASP A 25 6.03 -7.04 -7.67
CA ASP A 25 5.61 -6.32 -8.87
C ASP A 25 6.45 -5.06 -9.11
N TYR A 26 7.01 -4.48 -8.04
CA TYR A 26 7.72 -3.18 -8.10
C TYR A 26 9.13 -3.19 -7.48
N GLY A 27 9.58 -4.30 -6.90
CA GLY A 27 10.87 -4.37 -6.19
C GLY A 27 10.93 -3.51 -4.93
N ILE A 28 9.78 -3.09 -4.37
CA ILE A 28 9.73 -2.17 -3.23
C ILE A 28 9.73 -2.97 -1.93
N THR A 29 10.83 -2.87 -1.19
CA THR A 29 11.02 -3.55 0.12
C THR A 29 10.49 -2.73 1.29
N CYS A 30 10.48 -1.39 1.17
CA CYS A 30 10.11 -0.46 2.22
C CYS A 30 8.67 0.09 2.07
N LEU A 31 7.70 -0.77 1.75
CA LEU A 31 6.30 -0.37 1.49
C LEU A 31 5.72 0.46 2.65
N ASN A 32 5.98 0.07 3.91
CA ASN A 32 5.44 0.78 5.07
C ASN A 32 5.86 2.26 5.10
N LYS A 33 7.10 2.60 4.71
CA LYS A 33 7.57 3.98 4.62
C LYS A 33 6.79 4.77 3.57
N MET A 34 6.49 4.15 2.42
CA MET A 34 5.69 4.78 1.37
C MET A 34 4.26 5.02 1.84
N ILE A 35 3.64 4.03 2.49
CA ILE A 35 2.28 4.17 3.05
C ILE A 35 2.22 5.28 4.11
N GLN A 36 3.23 5.42 4.97
CA GLN A 36 3.28 6.52 5.95
C GLN A 36 3.29 7.90 5.29
N LEU A 37 3.98 8.06 4.15
CA LEU A 37 3.96 9.30 3.38
C LEU A 37 2.58 9.53 2.75
N LEU A 38 2.00 8.50 2.15
CA LEU A 38 0.69 8.58 1.49
C LEU A 38 -0.45 8.82 2.48
N ARG A 39 -0.34 8.37 3.72
CA ARG A 39 -1.30 8.67 4.80
C ARG A 39 -1.44 10.14 5.14
N LYS A 40 -0.50 10.99 4.69
CA LYS A 40 -0.64 12.45 4.81
C LYS A 40 -1.66 13.03 3.82
N LYS A 41 -2.02 12.27 2.77
CA LYS A 41 -2.91 12.69 1.67
C LYS A 41 -4.16 11.80 1.51
N TYR A 42 -4.08 10.56 2.00
CA TYR A 42 -5.07 9.53 1.74
C TYR A 42 -5.45 8.80 3.02
N LEU A 43 -6.71 8.38 3.12
CA LEU A 43 -7.14 7.48 4.18
C LEU A 43 -6.77 6.04 3.81
N ILE A 44 -5.67 5.54 4.38
CA ILE A 44 -5.18 4.17 4.13
C ILE A 44 -5.25 3.32 5.40
N LYS A 45 -6.10 2.29 5.40
CA LYS A 45 -6.21 1.31 6.49
C LYS A 45 -5.18 0.20 6.35
N SER A 46 -4.80 -0.40 7.48
CA SER A 46 -3.94 -1.58 7.52
C SER A 46 -4.71 -2.74 8.12
N ASN A 47 -4.83 -3.83 7.37
CA ASN A 47 -5.49 -5.05 7.81
C ASN A 47 -4.46 -6.19 7.85
N TRP A 48 -4.43 -6.90 8.98
CA TRP A 48 -3.64 -8.13 9.08
C TRP A 48 -4.43 -9.28 8.49
N VAL A 49 -3.87 -9.93 7.48
CA VAL A 49 -4.50 -11.08 6.83
C VAL A 49 -3.62 -12.30 7.01
N LYS A 50 -4.24 -13.44 7.30
CA LYS A 50 -3.57 -14.72 7.46
C LYS A 50 -3.84 -15.59 6.23
N VAL A 51 -2.80 -15.90 5.47
CA VAL A 51 -2.87 -16.77 4.28
C VAL A 51 -1.87 -17.91 4.47
N ASN A 52 -2.31 -19.16 4.32
CA ASN A 52 -1.46 -20.36 4.46
C ASN A 52 -0.62 -20.35 5.74
N ASN A 53 -1.26 -20.01 6.86
CA ASN A 53 -0.65 -19.87 8.18
C ASN A 53 0.40 -18.75 8.35
N LYS A 54 0.67 -17.95 7.31
CA LYS A 54 1.54 -16.77 7.33
C LYS A 54 0.71 -15.50 7.46
N ARG A 55 1.22 -14.50 8.19
CA ARG A 55 0.56 -13.20 8.39
C ARG A 55 1.19 -12.16 7.47
N PHE A 56 0.35 -11.41 6.77
CA PHE A 56 0.76 -10.30 5.92
C PHE A 56 -0.09 -9.08 6.24
N VAL A 57 0.48 -7.89 6.02
CA VAL A 57 -0.27 -6.64 6.09
C VAL A 57 -0.75 -6.31 4.70
N ILE A 58 -2.05 -6.07 4.57
CA ILE A 58 -2.67 -5.47 3.40
C ILE A 58 -3.00 -4.02 3.75
N TYR A 59 -2.60 -3.12 2.86
CA TYR A 59 -2.95 -1.71 2.93
C TYR A 59 -4.09 -1.45 1.95
N GLU A 60 -5.12 -0.74 2.42
CA GLU A 60 -6.33 -0.48 1.66
C GLU A 60 -6.62 1.03 1.63
N LEU A 61 -6.76 1.58 0.43
CA LEU A 61 -7.17 2.95 0.18
C LEU A 61 -8.69 3.06 0.31
N VAL A 62 -9.14 3.79 1.34
CA VAL A 62 -10.56 3.92 1.68
C VAL A 62 -11.17 5.15 1.02
N ILE A 63 -10.52 6.32 1.13
CA ILE A 63 -10.99 7.59 0.59
C ILE A 63 -9.80 8.41 0.10
N ASN A 64 -9.97 9.06 -1.06
CA ASN A 64 -9.11 10.16 -1.48
C ASN A 64 -9.52 11.38 -0.65
N GLN A 65 -8.66 11.87 0.25
CA GLN A 65 -8.91 13.17 0.86
C GLN A 65 -8.63 14.23 -0.19
N THR A 66 -9.58 14.46 -1.08
CA THR A 66 -9.70 15.74 -1.78
C THR A 66 -10.11 16.76 -0.72
N LEU A 67 -9.14 17.56 -0.26
CA LEU A 67 -9.38 18.89 0.31
C LEU A 67 -10.01 19.77 -0.78
#